data_AF-A0A2T4DHC6-F1
#
_entry.id   AF-A0A2T4DHC6-F1
#
_cell.length_a   1.000
_cell.length_b   1.000
_cell.length_c   1.000
_cell.angle_alpha   90.00
_cell.angle_beta   90.00
_cell.angle_gamma   90.00
#
_symmetry.space_group_name_H-M   'P 1'
#
loop_
_entity.id
_entity.type
_entity.pdbx_description
1 polymer ?
#
loop_
_entity_poly.entity_id
_entity_poly.type
_entity_poly.pdbx_seq_one_letter_code
_entity_poly.pdbx_strand_id
1 'polypeptide(L)'
;MIGDLIHRIEKAPMKFPKVTVVLVSAALLFVLWEQTRDQPDPIDASRLTNLRANPVELSAAVDWIFTQIPDFCSDATGEGSETRAHADCVKKAEARTSTCRRMLYDRFPSVVASEAVFRDVSLTAMECLVPRSVLVK
;
A
#
# COMPACT_ATOMS: atom_id res chain seq x y z
N MET A 1 53.25 -37.11 17.06
CA MET A 1 52.35 -36.15 17.74
C MET A 1 51.61 -35.18 16.79
N ILE A 2 51.50 -35.44 15.47
CA ILE A 2 50.73 -34.57 14.55
C ILE A 2 49.73 -35.37 13.68
N GLY A 3 49.96 -36.66 13.43
CA GLY A 3 49.05 -37.51 12.63
C GLY A 3 47.70 -37.84 13.28
N ASP A 4 47.61 -37.86 14.61
CA ASP A 4 46.39 -38.21 15.35
C ASP A 4 45.35 -37.07 15.39
N LEU A 5 45.81 -35.82 15.22
CA LEU A 5 44.91 -34.65 15.23
C LEU A 5 44.11 -34.51 13.93
N ILE A 6 44.65 -34.99 12.80
CA ILE A 6 44.01 -34.88 11.48
C ILE A 6 42.88 -35.90 11.34
N HIS A 7 43.06 -37.11 11.90
CA HIS A 7 42.06 -38.17 11.78
C HIS A 7 40.79 -37.95 12.63
N ARG A 8 40.84 -37.04 13.61
CA ARG A 8 39.68 -36.71 14.47
C ARG A 8 38.71 -35.71 13.84
N ILE A 9 39.13 -34.93 12.85
CA ILE A 9 38.24 -33.95 12.17
C ILE A 9 37.35 -34.67 11.13
N GLU A 10 37.80 -35.82 10.62
CA GLU A 10 37.08 -36.63 9.63
C GLU A 10 35.87 -37.38 10.22
N LYS A 11 35.81 -37.56 11.55
CA LYS A 11 34.87 -38.46 12.23
C LYS A 11 34.04 -37.81 13.33
N ALA A 12 33.76 -36.51 13.22
CA ALA A 12 32.55 -36.00 13.84
C ALA A 12 31.41 -36.32 12.87
N PRO A 13 30.46 -37.22 13.19
CA PRO A 13 29.27 -37.31 12.38
C PRO A 13 28.65 -35.92 12.44
N MET A 14 28.73 -35.17 11.33
CA MET A 14 27.83 -34.06 11.13
C MET A 14 26.45 -34.71 11.16
N LYS A 15 25.82 -34.76 12.34
CA LYS A 15 24.37 -34.70 12.45
C LYS A 15 24.07 -33.39 11.76
N PHE A 16 23.93 -33.46 10.42
CA PHE A 16 23.53 -32.35 9.57
C PHE A 16 22.47 -31.66 10.36
N PRO A 17 22.69 -30.43 10.82
CA PRO A 17 21.87 -29.84 11.85
C PRO A 17 20.49 -29.69 11.23
N LYS A 18 19.66 -30.72 11.44
CA LYS A 18 18.43 -30.93 10.67
C LYS A 18 17.52 -29.74 10.88
N VAL A 19 17.57 -29.19 12.09
CA VAL A 19 16.92 -27.94 12.47
C VAL A 19 17.40 -26.79 11.59
N THR A 20 18.71 -26.55 11.46
CA THR A 20 19.25 -25.49 10.59
C THR A 20 18.88 -25.71 9.13
N VAL A 21 18.97 -26.94 8.62
CA VAL A 21 18.58 -27.24 7.24
C VAL A 21 17.09 -27.02 7.03
N VAL A 22 16.23 -27.44 7.96
CA VAL A 22 14.79 -27.22 7.90
C VAL A 22 14.44 -25.74 7.99
N LEU A 23 15.09 -24.98 8.89
CA LEU A 23 14.86 -23.55 9.03
C LEU A 23 15.33 -22.78 7.79
N VAL A 24 16.48 -23.13 7.22
CA VAL A 24 16.98 -22.53 5.99
C VAL A 24 16.07 -22.88 4.81
N SER A 25 15.64 -24.14 4.67
CA SER A 25 14.69 -24.53 3.63
C SER A 25 13.32 -23.85 3.80
N ALA A 26 12.82 -23.71 5.03
CA ALA A 26 11.58 -22.98 5.31
C ALA A 26 11.71 -21.48 5.00
N ALA A 27 12.85 -20.86 5.34
CA ALA A 27 13.14 -19.47 5.02
C ALA A 27 13.27 -19.27 3.49
N LEU A 28 13.92 -20.20 2.78
CA LEU A 28 14.02 -20.16 1.33
C LEU A 28 12.65 -20.35 0.68
N LEU A 29 11.82 -21.25 1.17
CA LEU A 29 10.43 -21.41 0.70
C LEU A 29 9.59 -20.17 1.02
N PHE A 30 9.79 -19.54 2.17
CA PHE A 30 9.12 -18.29 2.53
C PHE A 30 9.55 -17.13 1.62
N VAL A 31 10.85 -17.02 1.33
CA VAL A 31 11.40 -16.03 0.38
C VAL A 31 10.93 -16.32 -1.04
N LEU A 32 10.89 -17.59 -1.46
CA LEU A 32 10.37 -17.99 -2.76
C LEU A 32 8.87 -17.70 -2.85
N TRP A 33 8.12 -17.97 -1.77
CA TRP A 33 6.69 -17.64 -1.65
C TRP A 33 6.46 -16.14 -1.72
N GLU A 34 7.29 -15.33 -1.05
CA GLU A 34 7.30 -13.86 -1.16
C GLU A 34 7.73 -13.35 -2.54
N GLN A 35 8.62 -14.06 -3.25
CA GLN A 35 8.99 -13.73 -4.64
C GLN A 35 7.95 -14.15 -5.66
N THR A 36 7.20 -15.23 -5.40
CA THR A 36 6.07 -15.70 -6.24
C THR A 36 4.75 -15.04 -5.90
N ARG A 37 4.62 -14.47 -4.70
CA ARG A 37 3.62 -13.44 -4.45
C ARG A 37 4.09 -12.24 -5.24
N ASP A 38 3.31 -11.84 -6.23
CA ASP A 38 3.44 -10.50 -6.77
C ASP A 38 3.37 -9.54 -5.58
N GLN A 39 4.54 -9.00 -5.20
CA GLN A 39 4.63 -7.85 -4.33
C GLN A 39 3.66 -6.85 -4.97
N PRO A 40 2.55 -6.47 -4.30
CA PRO A 40 1.48 -5.77 -4.99
C PRO A 40 2.09 -4.52 -5.59
N ASP A 41 2.13 -4.50 -6.94
CA ASP A 41 2.67 -3.37 -7.68
C ASP A 41 2.10 -2.09 -7.05
N PRO A 42 2.90 -1.01 -6.96
CA PRO A 42 2.40 0.28 -6.50
C PRO A 42 1.07 0.53 -7.21
N ILE A 43 -0.01 0.77 -6.43
CA ILE A 43 -1.37 0.87 -6.96
C ILE A 43 -1.34 1.86 -8.13
N ASP A 44 -1.52 1.34 -9.35
CA ASP A 44 -1.54 2.13 -10.57
C ASP A 44 -2.96 2.13 -11.13
N ALA A 45 -3.33 3.16 -11.91
CA ALA A 45 -4.66 3.29 -12.51
C ALA A 45 -5.09 2.04 -13.31
N SER A 46 -4.10 1.31 -13.84
CA SER A 46 -4.24 0.03 -14.54
C SER A 46 -4.71 -1.15 -13.66
N ARG A 47 -4.48 -1.11 -12.34
CA ARG A 47 -4.97 -2.10 -11.37
C ARG A 47 -6.43 -1.84 -10.97
N LEU A 48 -6.88 -0.61 -11.15
CA LEU A 48 -8.23 -0.15 -10.81
C LEU A 48 -9.23 -0.38 -11.94
N THR A 49 -8.78 -0.83 -13.11
CA THR A 49 -9.59 -1.14 -14.31
C THR A 49 -10.04 -2.61 -14.39
N ASN A 50 -9.66 -3.46 -13.43
CA ASN A 50 -10.18 -4.82 -13.31
C ASN A 50 -10.31 -5.27 -11.85
N LEU A 51 -11.01 -4.48 -11.05
CA LEU A 51 -11.25 -4.72 -9.62
C LEU A 51 -12.04 -6.03 -9.35
N ARG A 52 -12.72 -6.57 -10.37
CA ARG A 52 -13.41 -7.87 -10.28
C ARG A 52 -12.42 -9.05 -10.28
N ALA A 53 -11.28 -8.92 -10.95
CA ALA A 53 -10.23 -9.94 -10.99
C ALA A 53 -9.18 -9.75 -9.89
N ASN A 54 -8.97 -8.52 -9.41
CA ASN A 54 -7.99 -8.18 -8.38
C ASN A 54 -8.61 -7.22 -7.35
N PRO A 55 -9.28 -7.74 -6.31
CA PRO A 55 -9.83 -6.91 -5.25
C PRO A 55 -8.71 -6.22 -4.47
N VAL A 56 -8.91 -4.94 -4.13
CA VAL A 56 -7.94 -4.12 -3.40
C VAL A 56 -8.47 -3.82 -2.00
N GLU A 57 -7.60 -3.84 -1.00
CA GLU A 57 -7.92 -3.40 0.36
C GLU A 57 -8.31 -1.91 0.36
N LEU A 58 -9.39 -1.57 1.06
CA LEU A 58 -9.87 -0.19 1.17
C LEU A 58 -8.77 0.74 1.72
N SER A 59 -7.93 0.25 2.63
CA SER A 59 -6.80 1.01 3.16
C SER A 59 -5.79 1.40 2.08
N ALA A 60 -5.43 0.46 1.21
CA ALA A 60 -4.50 0.71 0.11
C ALA A 60 -5.11 1.67 -0.93
N ALA A 61 -6.40 1.52 -1.23
CA ALA A 61 -7.11 2.43 -2.12
C ALA A 61 -7.18 3.87 -1.54
N VAL A 62 -7.51 4.01 -0.25
CA VAL A 62 -7.59 5.32 0.41
C VAL A 62 -6.22 5.98 0.51
N ASP A 63 -5.18 5.23 0.86
CA ASP A 63 -3.82 5.78 0.94
C ASP A 63 -3.34 6.24 -0.44
N TRP A 64 -3.64 5.50 -1.51
CA TRP A 64 -3.36 5.94 -2.88
C TRP A 64 -4.15 7.20 -3.27
N ILE A 65 -5.44 7.29 -2.92
CA ILE A 65 -6.23 8.50 -3.17
C ILE A 65 -5.62 9.72 -2.46
N PHE A 66 -5.06 9.53 -1.26
CA PHE A 66 -4.49 10.64 -0.49
C PHE A 66 -3.14 11.11 -1.05
N THR A 67 -2.40 10.29 -1.82
CA THR A 67 -1.22 10.79 -2.54
C THR A 67 -1.58 11.76 -3.66
N GLN A 68 -2.83 11.70 -4.15
CA GLN A 68 -3.35 12.56 -5.23
C GLN A 68 -3.91 13.91 -4.74
N ILE A 69 -3.78 14.24 -3.45
CA ILE A 69 -4.25 15.52 -2.89
C ILE A 69 -3.74 16.76 -3.67
N PRO A 70 -2.45 16.85 -4.09
CA PRO A 70 -1.97 17.99 -4.85
C PRO A 70 -2.69 18.18 -6.20
N ASP A 71 -3.04 17.09 -6.87
CA ASP A 71 -3.75 17.12 -8.14
C ASP A 71 -5.20 17.57 -7.92
N PHE A 72 -5.88 17.03 -6.89
CA PHE A 72 -7.22 17.45 -6.52
C PHE A 72 -7.30 18.93 -6.15
N CYS A 73 -6.27 19.45 -5.49
CA CYS A 73 -6.18 20.87 -5.17
C CYS A 73 -5.95 21.74 -6.41
N SER A 74 -5.14 21.29 -7.37
CA SER A 74 -4.95 21.98 -8.65
C SER A 74 -6.27 22.06 -9.43
N ASP A 75 -7.02 20.95 -9.47
CA ASP A 75 -8.33 20.88 -10.13
C ASP A 75 -9.40 21.73 -9.43
N ALA A 76 -9.31 21.88 -8.10
CA ALA A 76 -10.29 22.63 -7.33
C ALA A 76 -10.04 24.14 -7.32
N THR A 77 -8.78 24.57 -7.31
CA THR A 77 -8.42 25.99 -7.37
C THR A 77 -8.42 26.51 -8.80
N GLY A 78 -8.23 25.64 -9.80
CA GLY A 78 -8.00 26.04 -11.19
C GLY A 78 -6.67 26.77 -11.37
N GLU A 79 -5.79 26.69 -10.38
CA GLU A 79 -4.50 27.37 -10.33
C GLU A 79 -3.36 26.34 -10.29
N GLY A 80 -2.21 26.72 -10.84
CA GLY A 80 -1.02 25.86 -10.82
C GLY A 80 -0.46 25.65 -9.41
N SER A 81 0.37 24.63 -9.24
CA SER A 81 0.95 24.18 -7.97
C SER A 81 1.79 25.22 -7.21
N GLU A 82 2.10 26.37 -7.82
CA GLU A 82 2.93 27.43 -7.24
C GLU A 82 2.10 28.53 -6.56
N THR A 83 0.77 28.47 -6.60
CA THR A 83 -0.07 29.52 -5.99
C THR A 83 -0.30 29.30 -4.50
N ARG A 84 -0.50 30.40 -3.76
CA ARG A 84 -0.87 30.33 -2.35
C ARG A 84 -2.20 29.61 -2.14
N ALA A 85 -3.15 29.74 -3.07
CA ALA A 85 -4.43 29.06 -2.97
C ALA A 85 -4.26 27.54 -3.08
N HIS A 86 -3.36 27.05 -3.95
CA HIS A 86 -3.00 25.64 -4.03
C HIS A 86 -2.36 25.14 -2.73
N ALA A 87 -1.33 25.83 -2.22
CA ALA A 87 -0.65 25.45 -0.99
C ALA A 87 -1.60 25.45 0.23
N ASP A 88 -2.50 26.43 0.33
CA ASP A 88 -3.52 26.49 1.37
C ASP A 88 -4.56 25.37 1.24
N CYS A 89 -4.92 24.98 0.01
CA CYS A 89 -5.79 23.83 -0.24
C CYS A 89 -5.13 22.55 0.25
N VAL A 90 -3.88 22.29 -0.14
CA VAL A 90 -3.13 21.08 0.23
C VAL A 90 -3.03 20.97 1.75
N LYS A 91 -2.62 22.06 2.42
CA LYS A 91 -2.51 22.08 3.88
C LYS A 91 -3.84 21.78 4.58
N LYS A 92 -4.95 22.33 4.08
CA LYS A 92 -6.30 22.06 4.62
C LYS A 92 -6.76 20.64 4.35
N ALA A 93 -6.46 20.09 3.17
CA ALA A 93 -6.80 18.71 2.79
C ALA A 93 -6.01 17.71 3.65
N GLU A 94 -4.70 17.92 3.83
CA GLU A 94 -3.84 17.11 4.69
C GLU A 94 -4.36 17.07 6.13
N ALA A 95 -4.78 18.20 6.70
CA ALA A 95 -5.35 18.26 8.03
C ALA A 95 -6.64 17.42 8.18
N ARG A 96 -7.39 17.22 7.07
CA ARG A 96 -8.64 16.46 7.05
C ARG A 96 -8.46 14.97 6.81
N THR A 97 -7.30 14.53 6.32
CA THR A 97 -7.01 13.12 5.99
C THR A 97 -7.42 12.15 7.10
N SER A 98 -7.08 12.44 8.36
CA SER A 98 -7.44 11.58 9.49
C SER A 98 -8.95 11.41 9.68
N THR A 99 -9.73 12.48 9.47
CA THR A 99 -11.18 12.45 9.61
C THR A 99 -11.82 11.81 8.40
N CYS A 100 -11.37 12.15 7.18
CA CYS A 100 -11.84 11.56 5.95
C CYS A 100 -11.57 10.06 5.87
N ARG A 101 -10.39 9.62 6.32
CA ARG A 101 -10.02 8.19 6.36
C ARG A 101 -11.00 7.39 7.24
N ARG A 102 -11.31 7.90 8.44
CA ARG A 102 -12.29 7.26 9.34
C ARG A 102 -13.66 7.16 8.68
N MET A 103 -14.14 8.27 8.13
CA MET A 103 -15.44 8.30 7.44
C MET A 103 -15.49 7.32 6.26
N LEU A 104 -14.43 7.18 5.48
CA LEU A 104 -14.36 6.23 4.38
C LEU A 104 -14.39 4.78 4.88
N TYR A 105 -13.65 4.46 5.95
CA TYR A 105 -13.65 3.12 6.55
C TYR A 105 -14.99 2.75 7.19
N ASP A 106 -15.73 3.72 7.73
CA ASP A 106 -17.05 3.49 8.30
C ASP A 106 -18.13 3.29 7.22
N ARG A 107 -17.96 3.90 6.04
CA ARG A 107 -18.96 3.92 4.96
C ARG A 107 -18.79 2.81 3.93
N PHE A 108 -17.56 2.35 3.68
CA PHE A 108 -17.24 1.44 2.59
C PHE A 108 -16.81 0.06 3.10
N PRO A 109 -17.02 -1.00 2.29
CA PRO A 109 -16.53 -2.33 2.63
C PRO A 109 -15.00 -2.35 2.67
N SER A 110 -14.43 -3.16 3.56
CA SER A 110 -12.97 -3.29 3.73
C SER A 110 -12.24 -3.74 2.47
N VAL A 111 -12.94 -4.41 1.55
CA VAL A 111 -12.41 -4.86 0.27
C VAL A 111 -13.20 -4.20 -0.87
N VAL A 112 -12.47 -3.50 -1.74
CA VAL A 112 -13.01 -2.87 -2.94
C VAL A 112 -12.86 -3.84 -4.11
N ALA A 113 -13.94 -4.57 -4.41
CA ALA A 113 -13.98 -5.61 -5.46
C ALA A 113 -14.68 -5.15 -6.75
N SER A 114 -15.03 -3.87 -6.87
CA SER A 114 -15.66 -3.34 -8.07
C SER A 114 -15.30 -1.88 -8.34
N GLU A 115 -15.27 -1.54 -9.63
CA GLU A 115 -15.04 -0.17 -10.11
C GLU A 115 -16.10 0.81 -9.60
N ALA A 116 -17.35 0.36 -9.46
CA ALA A 116 -18.42 1.18 -8.92
C ALA A 116 -18.14 1.60 -7.48
N VAL A 117 -17.67 0.66 -6.64
CA VAL A 117 -17.28 0.95 -5.25
C VAL A 117 -16.04 1.83 -5.21
N PHE A 118 -15.02 1.56 -6.03
CA PHE A 118 -13.81 2.39 -6.08
C PHE A 118 -14.12 3.84 -6.49
N ARG A 119 -14.99 4.02 -7.49
CA ARG A 119 -15.45 5.34 -7.92
C ARG A 119 -16.18 6.07 -6.79
N ASP A 120 -17.07 5.37 -6.07
CA ASP A 120 -17.82 5.98 -4.97
C ASP A 120 -16.90 6.36 -3.79
N VAL A 121 -15.92 5.51 -3.46
CA VAL A 121 -14.84 5.81 -2.50
C VAL A 121 -14.08 7.06 -2.94
N SER A 122 -13.67 7.14 -4.20
CA SER A 122 -12.89 8.25 -4.73
C SER A 122 -13.67 9.57 -4.71
N LEU A 123 -14.93 9.56 -5.15
CA LEU A 123 -15.81 10.74 -5.11
C LEU A 123 -16.05 11.21 -3.68
N THR A 124 -16.34 10.28 -2.76
CA THR A 124 -16.55 10.59 -1.35
C THR A 124 -15.27 11.12 -0.69
N ALA A 125 -14.11 10.58 -1.05
CA ALA A 125 -12.81 11.05 -0.58
C ALA A 125 -12.51 12.47 -1.08
N MET A 126 -12.73 12.75 -2.36
CA MET A 126 -12.55 14.08 -2.94
C MET A 126 -13.45 15.11 -2.26
N GLU A 127 -14.73 14.80 -2.05
CA GLU A 127 -15.67 15.70 -1.38
C GLU A 127 -15.26 16.00 0.07
N CYS A 128 -14.66 15.02 0.76
CA CYS A 128 -14.18 15.22 2.13
C CYS A 128 -12.86 16.00 2.21
N LEU A 129 -11.90 15.68 1.34
CA LEU A 129 -10.56 16.28 1.35
C LEU A 129 -10.59 17.72 0.83
N VAL A 130 -11.19 17.88 -0.34
CA VAL A 130 -11.31 19.15 -1.06
C VAL A 130 -12.79 19.40 -1.32
N PRO A 131 -13.59 19.71 -0.28
CA PRO A 131 -14.94 20.18 -0.47
C PRO A 131 -14.82 21.41 -1.34
N ARG A 132 -15.25 21.27 -2.60
CA ARG A 132 -15.56 22.42 -3.43
C ARG A 132 -16.61 23.13 -2.62
N SER A 133 -16.21 24.20 -1.96
CA SER A 133 -17.17 25.14 -1.40
C SER A 133 -18.05 25.46 -2.58
N VAL A 134 -19.27 24.92 -2.59
CA VAL A 134 -20.38 25.55 -3.29
C VAL A 134 -20.24 26.99 -2.85
N LEU A 135 -19.75 27.83 -3.76
CA LEU A 135 -19.70 29.27 -3.60
C LEU A 135 -21.16 29.69 -3.44
N VAL A 136 -21.68 29.54 -2.23
CA VAL A 136 -22.86 30.27 -1.79
C VAL A 136 -22.34 31.68 -1.61
N LYS A 137 -22.50 32.43 -2.69
CA LYS A 137 -22.39 33.88 -2.69
C LYS A 137 -23.45 34.48 -1.76
#